data_AF-A0A7X3UJ11-F1
#
_entry.id   AF-A0A7X3UJ11-F1
#
_cell.length_a   1.000
_cell.length_b   1.000
_cell.length_c   1.000
_cell.angle_alpha   90.00
_cell.angle_beta   90.00
_cell.angle_gamma   90.00
#
_symmetry.space_group_name_H-M   'P 1'
#
loop_
_entity.id
_entity.type
_entity.pdbx_description
1 polymer ?
#
loop_
_entity_poly.entity_id
_entity_poly.type
_entity_poly.pdbx_seq_one_letter_code
_entity_poly.pdbx_strand_id
1 'polypeptide(L)'
;LLWDVNTRTTTAMLKGHTEAITSVSFSPDGTILSSGSLDDTVLLWDVATGNATLLEGHTDNVFSVSFSPDGILLSSGSGDGTILLWDMSPYITPQTPDPSRPSNPDFNGDGTVNIADFLEFVELFGLSRGDAGYDTRYDLDGNGTIGIGDFLIFVDAFGKKGSSN
;
A
#
# COMPACT_ATOMS: atom_id res chain seq x y z
N LEU A 1 0.65 -17.51 0.98
CA LEU A 1 -0.75 -17.91 1.23
C LEU A 1 -1.60 -16.66 1.18
N LEU A 2 -2.71 -16.65 0.45
CA LEU A 2 -3.74 -15.63 0.58
C LEU A 2 -4.84 -16.17 1.49
N TRP A 3 -5.23 -15.38 2.48
CA TRP A 3 -6.20 -15.75 3.49
C TRP A 3 -7.22 -14.63 3.65
N ASP A 4 -8.49 -15.00 3.57
CA ASP A 4 -9.59 -14.08 3.77
C ASP A 4 -9.90 -13.96 5.27
N VAL A 5 -9.85 -12.72 5.76
CA VAL A 5 -10.03 -12.40 7.17
C VAL A 5 -11.47 -12.59 7.64
N ASN A 6 -12.42 -12.29 6.77
CA ASN A 6 -13.84 -12.32 7.08
C ASN A 6 -14.36 -13.77 7.15
N THR A 7 -13.97 -14.59 6.19
CA THR A 7 -14.39 -16.01 6.14
C THR A 7 -13.49 -16.90 6.97
N ARG A 8 -12.31 -16.41 7.34
CA ARG A 8 -11.24 -17.15 8.02
C ARG A 8 -10.72 -18.35 7.21
N THR A 9 -10.77 -18.26 5.89
CA THR A 9 -10.37 -19.35 4.99
C THR A 9 -9.22 -18.96 4.10
N THR A 10 -8.37 -19.93 3.78
CA THR A 10 -7.40 -19.79 2.69
C THR A 10 -8.13 -19.63 1.37
N THR A 11 -7.82 -18.55 0.63
CA THR A 11 -8.35 -18.32 -0.72
C THR A 11 -7.43 -18.87 -1.79
N ALA A 12 -6.11 -18.73 -1.64
CA ALA A 12 -5.16 -19.24 -2.60
C ALA A 12 -3.79 -19.57 -2.00
N MET A 13 -3.07 -20.48 -2.65
CA MET A 13 -1.66 -20.75 -2.40
C MET A 13 -0.85 -20.44 -3.66
N LEU A 14 -0.14 -19.31 -3.63
CA LEU A 14 0.71 -18.82 -4.71
C LEU A 14 2.02 -19.62 -4.73
N LYS A 15 2.30 -20.32 -5.83
CA LYS A 15 3.49 -21.18 -6.01
C LYS A 15 4.22 -20.76 -7.28
N GLY A 16 5.52 -20.50 -7.17
CA GLY A 16 6.33 -20.06 -8.31
C GLY A 16 7.80 -19.86 -7.96
N HIS A 17 8.11 -19.27 -6.80
CA HIS A 17 9.48 -19.22 -6.30
C HIS A 17 10.05 -20.62 -6.03
N THR A 18 11.33 -20.81 -6.34
CA THR A 18 12.06 -22.06 -6.13
C THR A 18 12.83 -22.08 -4.83
N GLU A 19 13.05 -20.91 -4.22
CA GLU A 19 13.71 -20.74 -2.93
C GLU A 19 12.84 -19.94 -1.95
N ALA A 20 13.38 -19.63 -0.77
CA ALA A 20 12.66 -18.92 0.28
C ALA A 20 12.27 -17.50 -0.16
N ILE A 21 11.00 -17.17 0.05
CA ILE A 21 10.47 -15.82 -0.10
C ILE A 21 10.98 -14.98 1.09
N THR A 22 11.62 -13.86 0.79
CA THR A 22 12.22 -12.96 1.80
C THR A 22 11.36 -11.74 2.10
N SER A 23 10.55 -11.31 1.13
CA SER A 23 9.76 -10.08 1.22
C SER A 23 8.51 -10.17 0.35
N VAL A 24 7.43 -9.52 0.78
CA VAL A 24 6.17 -9.40 0.05
C VAL A 24 5.60 -8.00 0.22
N SER A 25 4.92 -7.47 -0.79
CA SER A 25 4.27 -6.16 -0.75
C SER A 25 3.05 -6.13 -1.68
N PHE A 26 1.89 -5.70 -1.17
CA PHE A 26 0.72 -5.46 -2.00
C PHE A 26 0.81 -4.10 -2.71
N SER A 27 0.27 -4.03 -3.91
CA SER A 27 -0.03 -2.74 -4.54
C SER A 27 -1.09 -2.00 -3.71
N PRO A 28 -1.12 -0.66 -3.76
CA PRO A 28 -2.09 0.14 -2.99
C PRO A 28 -3.56 -0.21 -3.30
N ASP A 29 -3.85 -0.58 -4.54
CA ASP A 29 -5.19 -1.03 -4.96
C ASP A 29 -5.50 -2.49 -4.59
N GLY A 30 -4.54 -3.21 -4.00
CA GLY A 30 -4.66 -4.62 -3.58
C GLY A 30 -4.79 -5.63 -4.72
N THR A 31 -4.67 -5.20 -5.99
CA THR A 31 -4.88 -6.08 -7.15
C THR A 31 -3.65 -6.94 -7.46
N ILE A 32 -2.46 -6.45 -7.12
CA ILE A 32 -1.18 -7.10 -7.33
C ILE A 32 -0.48 -7.34 -5.99
N LEU A 33 0.09 -8.53 -5.83
CA LEU A 33 1.08 -8.81 -4.78
C LEU A 33 2.45 -8.95 -5.45
N SER A 34 3.49 -8.34 -4.89
CA SER A 34 4.88 -8.60 -5.27
C SER A 34 5.55 -9.50 -4.23
N SER A 35 6.49 -10.31 -4.66
CA SER A 35 7.36 -11.09 -3.78
C SER A 35 8.81 -11.12 -4.28
N GLY A 36 9.76 -10.96 -3.37
CA GLY A 36 11.19 -11.18 -3.61
C GLY A 36 11.68 -12.45 -2.94
N SER A 37 12.71 -13.09 -3.51
CA SER A 37 13.17 -14.42 -3.11
C SER A 37 14.69 -14.59 -3.19
N LEU A 38 15.18 -15.61 -2.49
CA LEU A 38 16.56 -16.11 -2.59
C LEU A 38 16.84 -16.88 -3.90
N ASP A 39 15.86 -16.99 -4.80
CA ASP A 39 16.07 -17.48 -6.17
C ASP A 39 16.42 -16.36 -7.16
N ASP A 40 16.78 -15.20 -6.63
CA ASP A 40 17.21 -13.99 -7.34
C ASP A 40 16.09 -13.30 -8.14
N THR A 41 14.84 -13.75 -8.00
CA THR A 41 13.70 -13.23 -8.76
C THR A 41 12.75 -12.36 -7.94
N VAL A 42 12.02 -11.51 -8.65
CA VAL A 42 10.80 -10.88 -8.18
C VAL A 42 9.62 -11.43 -8.98
N LEU A 43 8.57 -11.88 -8.29
CA LEU A 43 7.31 -12.29 -8.91
C LEU A 43 6.20 -11.30 -8.59
N LEU A 44 5.41 -10.94 -9.60
CA LEU A 44 4.13 -10.27 -9.46
C LEU A 44 3.01 -11.30 -9.53
N TRP A 45 2.06 -11.20 -8.62
CA TRP A 45 0.91 -12.08 -8.54
C TRP A 45 -0.35 -11.27 -8.74
N ASP A 46 -1.14 -11.64 -9.73
CA ASP A 46 -2.53 -11.18 -9.82
C ASP A 46 -3.32 -11.85 -8.68
N VAL A 47 -3.87 -11.05 -7.77
CA VAL A 47 -4.52 -11.54 -6.53
C VAL A 47 -5.81 -12.31 -6.84
N ALA A 48 -6.52 -11.93 -7.90
CA ALA A 48 -7.80 -12.54 -8.27
C ALA A 48 -7.64 -13.92 -8.91
N THR A 49 -6.60 -14.10 -9.73
CA THR A 49 -6.36 -15.31 -10.52
C THR A 49 -5.25 -16.19 -9.94
N GLY A 50 -4.35 -15.61 -9.14
CA GLY A 50 -3.14 -16.26 -8.65
C GLY A 50 -2.04 -16.43 -9.71
N ASN A 51 -2.19 -15.82 -10.89
CA ASN A 51 -1.21 -15.91 -11.96
C ASN A 51 0.05 -15.12 -11.62
N ALA A 52 1.22 -15.69 -11.94
CA ALA A 52 2.52 -15.09 -11.70
C ALA A 52 3.11 -14.48 -12.98
N THR A 53 3.72 -13.30 -12.85
CA THR A 53 4.59 -12.68 -13.86
C THR A 53 5.97 -12.49 -13.27
N LEU A 54 7.01 -12.88 -14.00
CA LEU A 54 8.40 -12.76 -13.59
C LEU A 54 8.97 -11.39 -13.96
N LEU A 55 9.64 -10.75 -13.01
CA LEU A 55 10.48 -9.57 -13.24
C LEU A 55 11.95 -10.00 -13.19
N GLU A 56 12.55 -10.12 -14.37
CA GLU A 56 13.96 -10.50 -14.53
C GLU A 56 14.88 -9.29 -14.42
N GLY A 57 15.98 -9.41 -13.66
CA GLY A 57 17.01 -8.36 -13.64
C GLY A 57 18.06 -8.53 -12.55
N HIS A 58 17.65 -8.95 -11.35
CA HIS A 58 18.59 -9.22 -10.27
C HIS A 58 19.45 -10.45 -10.57
N THR A 59 20.70 -10.43 -10.09
CA THR A 59 21.68 -11.51 -10.29
C THR A 59 22.13 -12.17 -8.99
N ASP A 60 21.46 -11.84 -7.89
CA ASP A 60 21.65 -12.38 -6.56
C ASP A 60 20.36 -12.16 -5.74
N ASN A 61 20.34 -12.67 -4.52
CA ASN A 61 19.18 -12.79 -3.67
C ASN A 61 18.44 -11.46 -3.49
N VAL A 62 17.12 -11.47 -3.73
CA VAL A 62 16.27 -10.31 -3.46
C VAL A 62 15.86 -10.34 -1.99
N PHE A 63 16.12 -9.27 -1.26
CA PHE A 63 15.84 -9.19 0.18
C PHE A 63 14.63 -8.32 0.52
N SER A 64 14.24 -7.41 -0.37
CA SER A 64 13.16 -6.46 -0.11
C SER A 64 12.44 -6.09 -1.39
N VAL A 65 11.11 -5.99 -1.30
CA VAL A 65 10.24 -5.39 -2.32
C VAL A 65 9.30 -4.38 -1.66
N SER A 66 9.01 -3.26 -2.32
CA SER A 66 8.05 -2.27 -1.84
C SER A 66 7.40 -1.52 -2.99
N PHE A 67 6.07 -1.53 -3.03
CA PHE A 67 5.31 -0.59 -3.86
C PHE A 67 5.46 0.84 -3.33
N SER A 68 5.43 1.78 -4.27
CA SER A 68 5.19 3.19 -4.00
C SER A 68 3.73 3.43 -3.60
N PRO A 69 3.43 4.52 -2.87
CA PRO A 69 2.06 4.81 -2.43
C PRO A 69 1.05 5.03 -3.57
N ASP A 70 1.49 5.52 -4.73
CA ASP A 70 0.65 5.63 -5.93
C ASP A 70 0.59 4.32 -6.75
N GLY A 71 1.41 3.33 -6.35
CA GLY A 71 1.52 2.01 -6.95
C GLY A 71 2.28 1.98 -8.27
N ILE A 72 2.69 3.12 -8.82
CA ILE A 72 3.26 3.25 -10.17
C ILE A 72 4.67 2.65 -10.23
N LEU A 73 5.39 2.71 -9.12
CA LEU A 73 6.71 2.11 -8.98
C LEU A 73 6.70 0.97 -7.97
N LEU A 74 7.41 -0.10 -8.31
CA LEU A 74 7.87 -1.11 -7.37
C LEU A 74 9.38 -1.01 -7.26
N SER A 75 9.91 -1.02 -6.05
CA SER A 75 11.35 -1.12 -5.79
C SER A 75 11.71 -2.52 -5.32
N SER A 76 12.88 -3.03 -5.73
CA SER A 76 13.48 -4.25 -5.20
C SER A 76 14.96 -4.06 -4.89
N GLY A 77 15.41 -4.59 -3.76
CA GLY A 77 16.82 -4.54 -3.32
C GLY A 77 17.43 -5.93 -3.21
N SER A 78 18.65 -6.10 -3.73
CA SER A 78 19.33 -7.40 -3.84
C SER A 78 20.75 -7.41 -3.27
N GLY A 79 21.25 -8.62 -2.98
CA GLY A 79 22.64 -8.92 -2.66
C GLY A 79 23.63 -8.57 -3.78
N ASP A 80 23.16 -8.40 -5.01
CA ASP A 80 23.98 -7.99 -6.17
C ASP A 80 24.48 -6.54 -6.08
N GLY A 81 24.07 -5.82 -5.02
CA GLY A 81 24.46 -4.44 -4.76
C GLY A 81 23.61 -3.42 -5.52
N THR A 82 22.50 -3.84 -6.12
CA THR A 82 21.61 -2.98 -6.90
C THR A 82 20.23 -2.82 -6.26
N ILE A 83 19.60 -1.70 -6.63
CA ILE A 83 18.16 -1.48 -6.45
C ILE A 83 17.59 -1.35 -7.85
N LEU A 84 16.56 -2.14 -8.16
CA LEU A 84 15.81 -2.01 -9.40
C LEU A 84 14.47 -1.33 -9.13
N LEU A 85 14.06 -0.46 -10.06
CA LEU A 85 12.75 0.17 -10.08
C LEU A 85 11.98 -0.37 -11.27
N TRP A 86 10.79 -0.87 -11.01
CA TRP A 86 9.89 -1.46 -11.99
C TRP A 86 8.71 -0.52 -12.22
N ASP A 87 8.43 -0.23 -13.49
CA ASP A 87 7.22 0.48 -13.90
C ASP A 87 6.03 -0.47 -13.85
N MET A 88 5.09 -0.16 -12.95
CA MET A 88 3.92 -0.96 -12.66
C MET A 88 2.66 -0.44 -13.35
N SER A 89 2.75 0.68 -14.08
CA SER A 89 1.64 1.25 -14.85
C SER A 89 0.92 0.25 -15.77
N PRO A 90 1.57 -0.79 -16.35
CA PRO A 90 0.86 -1.79 -17.15
C PRO A 90 0.01 -2.77 -16.35
N TYR A 91 0.30 -2.93 -15.05
CA TYR A 91 -0.29 -3.96 -14.19
C TYR A 91 -1.28 -3.40 -13.18
N ILE A 92 -1.14 -2.13 -12.84
CA ILE A 92 -2.05 -1.43 -11.93
C ILE A 92 -2.77 -0.32 -12.70
N THR A 93 -4.02 -0.07 -12.35
CA THR A 93 -4.62 1.21 -12.75
C THR A 93 -4.03 2.24 -11.80
N PRO A 94 -3.31 3.28 -12.29
CA PRO A 94 -2.79 4.31 -11.40
C PRO A 94 -3.95 4.80 -10.54
N GLN A 95 -3.82 4.65 -9.22
CA GLN A 95 -4.59 5.47 -8.33
C GLN A 95 -4.05 6.87 -8.60
N THR A 96 -4.72 7.64 -9.45
CA THR A 96 -4.44 9.07 -9.52
C THR A 96 -4.50 9.54 -8.08
N PRO A 97 -3.43 10.16 -7.52
CA PRO A 97 -3.57 10.81 -6.22
C PRO A 97 -4.82 11.67 -6.34
N ASP A 98 -5.85 11.36 -5.56
CA ASP A 98 -7.15 11.97 -5.77
C ASP A 98 -6.96 13.49 -5.72
N PRO A 99 -7.18 14.24 -6.81
CA PRO A 99 -6.99 15.69 -6.82
C PRO A 99 -8.00 16.41 -5.90
N SER A 100 -9.00 15.69 -5.39
CA SER A 100 -9.96 16.11 -4.37
C SER A 100 -9.65 15.61 -2.95
N ARG A 101 -8.54 14.86 -2.76
CA ARG A 101 -8.00 14.50 -1.44
C ARG A 101 -7.94 15.78 -0.59
N PRO A 102 -8.46 15.81 0.65
CA PRO A 102 -8.27 16.97 1.49
C PRO A 102 -6.76 17.17 1.63
N SER A 103 -6.26 18.27 1.09
CA SER A 103 -4.83 18.59 1.03
C SER A 103 -4.21 18.80 2.42
N ASN A 104 -4.98 18.60 3.48
CA ASN A 104 -4.65 18.92 4.85
C ASN A 104 -5.46 18.02 5.81
N PRO A 105 -4.85 17.05 6.51
CA PRO A 105 -5.48 16.26 7.57
C PRO A 105 -5.61 17.07 8.88
N ASP A 106 -6.14 18.28 8.74
CA ASP A 106 -6.51 19.23 9.79
C ASP A 106 -8.02 19.11 9.96
N PHE A 107 -8.42 18.11 10.74
CA PHE A 107 -9.81 17.69 10.87
C PHE A 107 -10.61 18.68 11.72
N ASN A 108 -9.94 19.34 12.66
CA ASN A 108 -10.55 20.32 13.55
C ASN A 108 -10.60 21.75 12.95
N GLY A 109 -9.87 21.99 11.85
CA GLY A 109 -9.84 23.24 11.10
C GLY A 109 -9.05 24.36 11.78
N ASP A 110 -8.10 24.03 12.67
CA ASP A 110 -7.30 25.00 13.43
C ASP A 110 -6.10 25.55 12.63
N GLY A 111 -5.84 25.01 11.44
CA GLY A 111 -4.77 25.42 10.54
C GLY A 111 -3.45 24.67 10.76
N THR A 112 -3.42 23.66 11.64
CA THR A 112 -2.21 22.92 12.01
C THR A 112 -2.51 21.46 12.22
N VAL A 113 -1.90 20.57 11.44
CA VAL A 113 -2.01 19.13 11.68
C VAL A 113 -1.26 18.77 12.97
N ASN A 114 -1.98 18.39 14.02
CA ASN A 114 -1.41 18.17 15.33
C ASN A 114 -2.11 17.03 16.10
N ILE A 115 -1.81 16.90 17.39
CA ILE A 115 -2.34 15.80 18.21
C ILE A 115 -3.87 15.85 18.36
N ALA A 116 -4.49 17.04 18.26
CA ALA A 116 -5.94 17.18 18.28
C ALA A 116 -6.57 16.51 17.04
N ASP A 117 -5.99 16.71 15.86
CA ASP A 117 -6.43 16.04 14.63
C ASP A 117 -6.24 14.53 14.71
N PHE A 118 -5.15 14.08 15.32
CA PHE A 118 -4.92 12.65 15.55
C PHE A 118 -6.03 12.04 16.42
N LEU A 119 -6.43 12.74 17.48
CA LEU A 119 -7.49 12.26 18.38
C LEU A 119 -8.85 12.16 17.67
N GLU A 120 -9.15 13.05 16.72
CA GLU A 120 -10.35 12.92 15.89
C GLU A 120 -10.25 11.74 14.91
N PHE A 121 -9.06 11.49 14.35
CA PHE A 121 -8.81 10.39 13.43
C PHE A 121 -8.95 9.01 14.06
N VAL A 122 -8.36 8.79 15.24
CA VAL A 122 -8.31 7.45 15.86
C VAL A 122 -9.68 6.92 16.29
N GLU A 123 -10.65 7.80 16.56
CA GLU A 123 -12.02 7.41 16.93
C GLU A 123 -12.74 6.64 15.82
N LEU A 124 -12.25 6.76 14.58
CA LEU A 124 -12.86 6.15 13.39
C LEU A 124 -12.01 5.03 12.80
N PHE A 125 -10.87 4.70 13.41
CA PHE A 125 -9.97 3.67 12.92
C PHE A 125 -10.66 2.30 12.87
N GLY A 126 -10.55 1.63 11.73
CA GLY A 126 -11.18 0.34 11.45
C GLY A 126 -12.60 0.43 10.87
N LEU A 127 -13.19 1.62 10.74
CA LEU A 127 -14.48 1.79 10.06
C LEU A 127 -14.32 1.69 8.55
N SER A 128 -15.32 1.09 7.91
CA SER A 128 -15.39 0.92 6.45
C SER A 128 -16.65 1.57 5.89
N ARG A 129 -16.64 1.86 4.58
CA ARG A 129 -17.78 2.47 3.90
C ARG A 129 -19.06 1.65 4.10
N GLY A 130 -20.06 2.29 4.72
CA GLY A 130 -21.34 1.66 5.07
C GLY A 130 -21.52 1.38 6.56
N ASP A 131 -20.43 1.45 7.34
CA ASP A 131 -20.50 1.42 8.79
C ASP A 131 -21.12 2.71 9.34
N ALA A 132 -21.88 2.58 10.43
CA ALA A 132 -22.43 3.74 11.11
C ALA A 132 -21.30 4.60 11.69
N GLY A 133 -21.26 5.88 11.35
CA GLY A 133 -20.22 6.80 11.82
C GLY A 133 -19.00 6.92 10.90
N TYR A 134 -18.94 6.15 9.81
CA TYR A 134 -17.91 6.35 8.78
C TYR A 134 -18.05 7.74 8.14
N ASP A 135 -16.95 8.52 8.15
CA ASP A 135 -16.83 9.82 7.51
C ASP A 135 -15.69 9.75 6.48
N THR A 136 -16.02 10.00 5.22
CA THR A 136 -15.10 9.93 4.08
C THR A 136 -13.91 10.89 4.20
N ARG A 137 -13.95 11.90 5.07
CA ARG A 137 -12.83 12.84 5.25
C ARG A 137 -11.62 12.19 5.94
N TYR A 138 -11.82 11.10 6.67
CA TYR A 138 -10.75 10.37 7.38
C TYR A 138 -10.16 9.22 6.57
N ASP A 139 -10.77 8.90 5.42
CA ASP A 139 -10.27 7.99 4.40
C ASP A 139 -9.40 8.80 3.42
N LEU A 140 -8.18 9.10 3.88
CA LEU A 140 -7.20 9.95 3.23
C LEU A 140 -6.56 9.31 1.99
N ASP A 141 -6.54 7.98 1.92
CA ASP A 141 -6.08 7.25 0.73
C ASP A 141 -7.22 6.84 -0.23
N GLY A 142 -8.48 6.97 0.20
CA GLY A 142 -9.67 6.75 -0.61
C GLY A 142 -10.01 5.28 -0.84
N ASN A 143 -9.41 4.36 -0.06
CA ASN A 143 -9.56 2.91 -0.26
C ASN A 143 -10.89 2.35 0.29
N GLY A 144 -11.71 3.17 0.95
CA GLY A 144 -13.01 2.79 1.51
C GLY A 144 -12.95 2.30 2.96
N THR A 145 -11.78 2.37 3.61
CA THR A 145 -11.55 1.97 5.00
C THR A 145 -10.65 2.99 5.69
N ILE A 146 -10.96 3.34 6.94
CA ILE A 146 -10.11 4.23 7.76
C ILE A 146 -9.12 3.34 8.48
N GLY A 147 -7.85 3.36 8.08
CA GLY A 147 -6.87 2.38 8.51
C GLY A 147 -5.42 2.86 8.48
N ILE A 148 -4.51 1.89 8.37
CA ILE A 148 -3.07 2.16 8.47
C ILE A 148 -2.54 2.99 7.29
N GLY A 149 -3.16 2.87 6.11
CA GLY A 149 -2.85 3.71 4.95
C GLY A 149 -3.11 5.19 5.23
N ASP A 150 -4.28 5.50 5.79
CA ASP A 150 -4.64 6.86 6.21
C ASP A 150 -3.75 7.37 7.33
N PHE A 151 -3.39 6.52 8.30
CA PHE A 151 -2.48 6.91 9.38
C PHE A 151 -1.10 7.31 8.85
N LEU A 152 -0.56 6.59 7.85
CA LEU A 152 0.72 6.95 7.25
C LEU A 152 0.65 8.30 6.54
N ILE A 153 -0.48 8.61 5.90
CA ILE A 153 -0.72 9.93 5.31
C ILE A 153 -0.79 11.01 6.39
N PHE A 154 -1.52 10.76 7.47
CA PHE A 154 -1.63 11.68 8.60
C PHE A 154 -0.24 12.01 9.19
N VAL A 155 0.57 10.99 9.44
CA VAL A 155 1.92 11.16 10.01
C VAL A 155 2.83 11.95 9.08
N ASP A 156 2.75 11.78 7.76
CA ASP A 156 3.52 12.61 6.81
C ASP A 156 3.15 14.10 6.90
N ALA A 157 1.91 14.40 7.29
CA ALA A 157 1.42 15.78 7.42
C ALA A 157 1.62 16.38 8.81
N PHE A 158 2.00 15.60 9.82
CA PHE A 158 2.07 16.06 11.21
C PHE A 158 3.02 17.26 11.38
N GLY A 159 2.51 18.33 11.98
CA GLY A 159 3.22 19.60 12.18
C GLY A 159 3.24 20.52 10.96
N LYS A 160 2.65 20.14 9.81
CA LYS A 160 2.46 21.05 8.67
C LYS A 160 1.33 22.04 8.98
N LYS A 161 1.51 23.30 8.58
CA LYS A 161 0.43 24.30 8.56
C LYS A 161 -0.42 24.09 7.31
N GLY A 162 -1.73 24.07 7.47
CA GLY A 162 -2.67 24.11 6.35
C GLY A 162 -2.42 25.35 5.50
N SER A 163 -2.31 25.18 4.17
CA SER A 163 -2.24 26.33 3.27
C SER A 163 -3.55 27.08 3.32
N SER A 164 -3.56 28.27 3.94
CA SER A 164 -4.67 29.20 3.88
C SER A 164 -4.82 29.72 2.44
N ASN A 165 -5.95 29.42 1.79
CA ASN A 165 -6.43 30.19 0.63
C ASN A 165 -7.21 31.41 1.10
#